data_AF-A0A7V4X6Y5-F1
#
_entry.id   AF-A0A7V4X6Y5-F1
#
_cell.length_a   1.000
_cell.length_b   1.000
_cell.length_c   1.000
_cell.angle_alpha   90.00
_cell.angle_beta   90.00
_cell.angle_gamma   90.00
#
_symmetry.space_group_name_H-M   'P 1'
#
loop_
_entity.id
_entity.type
_entity.pdbx_description
1 polymer ?
#
loop_
_entity_poly.entity_id
_entity_poly.type
_entity_poly.pdbx_seq_one_letter_code
_entity_poly.pdbx_strand_id
1 'polypeptide(L)'
;MTYQHQRLADGRWFQLSLVEQLANVGSEVERAIKWKNKGNRHYRRLAFERALELLSLTIDDPKNKFRLKEPVRIYELLVDYFAGSNYYCSNDEFWHKYFLNFAYAVQIGR
;
A
#
# COMPACT_ATOMS: atom_id res chain seq x y z
N MET A 1 1.84 -15.13 -8.36
CA MET A 1 2.69 -14.28 -7.50
C MET A 1 3.20 -15.13 -6.36
N THR A 2 4.45 -14.93 -5.93
CA THR A 2 4.93 -15.49 -4.66
C THR A 2 4.62 -14.47 -3.57
N TYR A 3 3.74 -14.82 -2.62
CA TYR A 3 3.37 -13.92 -1.52
C TYR A 3 4.53 -13.78 -0.52
N GLN A 4 4.99 -12.56 -0.29
CA GLN A 4 5.97 -12.25 0.75
C GLN A 4 5.33 -12.34 2.14
N HIS A 5 4.03 -12.01 2.27
CA HIS A 5 3.26 -12.13 3.50
C HIS A 5 2.37 -13.38 3.48
N GLN A 6 2.99 -14.56 3.49
CA GLN A 6 2.29 -15.85 3.42
C GLN A 6 1.10 -15.94 4.39
N ARG A 7 1.32 -15.65 5.68
CA ARG A 7 0.24 -15.72 6.69
C ARG A 7 -0.86 -14.64 6.55
N LEU A 8 -0.61 -13.55 5.82
CA LEU A 8 -1.65 -12.57 5.52
C LEU A 8 -2.46 -13.04 4.31
N ALA A 9 -1.78 -13.57 3.30
CA ALA A 9 -2.39 -14.21 2.14
C ALA A 9 -3.24 -15.44 2.51
N ASP A 10 -2.89 -16.16 3.59
CA ASP A 10 -3.65 -17.29 4.15
C ASP A 10 -5.00 -16.89 4.80
N GLY A 11 -5.51 -15.68 4.54
CA GLY A 11 -6.85 -15.23 4.93
C GLY A 11 -6.91 -14.29 6.13
N ARG A 12 -5.80 -14.09 6.88
CA ARG A 12 -5.78 -13.10 7.98
C ARG A 12 -5.96 -11.66 7.48
N TRP A 13 -5.51 -11.36 6.26
CA TRP A 13 -5.72 -10.05 5.65
C TRP A 13 -7.21 -9.70 5.52
N PHE A 14 -8.07 -10.69 5.26
CA PHE A 14 -9.49 -10.47 5.04
C PHE A 14 -10.26 -10.27 6.35
N GLN A 15 -9.62 -10.46 7.52
CA GLN A 15 -10.21 -10.14 8.82
C GLN A 15 -10.07 -8.65 9.17
N LEU A 16 -9.13 -7.94 8.54
CA LEU A 16 -8.91 -6.50 8.74
C LEU A 16 -10.01 -5.69 8.05
N SER A 17 -10.50 -4.61 8.66
CA SER A 17 -11.32 -3.62 7.97
C SER A 17 -10.55 -2.97 6.80
N LEU A 18 -11.26 -2.38 5.83
CA LEU A 18 -10.61 -1.66 4.71
C LEU A 18 -9.64 -0.57 5.21
N VAL A 19 -10.00 0.12 6.29
CA VAL A 19 -9.14 1.16 6.89
C VAL A 19 -7.84 0.55 7.44
N GLU A 20 -7.93 -0.59 8.13
CA GLU A 20 -6.75 -1.31 8.62
C GLU A 20 -5.91 -1.87 7.46
N GLN A 21 -6.53 -2.38 6.41
CA GLN A 21 -5.84 -2.84 5.20
C GLN A 21 -5.03 -1.70 4.57
N LEU A 22 -5.65 -0.52 4.37
CA LEU A 22 -4.99 0.65 3.80
C LEU A 22 -3.92 1.26 4.72
N ALA A 23 -4.09 1.19 6.04
CA ALA A 23 -3.04 1.60 6.98
C ALA A 23 -1.80 0.70 6.90
N ASN A 24 -1.99 -0.62 6.74
CA ASN A 24 -0.89 -1.57 6.56
C ASN A 24 -0.20 -1.42 5.19
N VAL A 25 -0.97 -1.18 4.11
CA VAL A 25 -0.40 -0.79 2.79
C VAL A 25 0.47 0.45 2.94
N GLY A 26 -0.03 1.48 3.64
CA GLY A 26 0.70 2.73 3.87
C GLY A 26 2.04 2.52 4.58
N SER A 27 2.11 1.56 5.49
CA SER A 27 3.37 1.23 6.18
C SER A 27 4.44 0.67 5.24
N GLU A 28 4.06 -0.08 4.20
CA GLU A 28 4.99 -0.54 3.16
C GLU A 28 5.38 0.59 2.19
N VAL A 29 4.45 1.50 1.88
CA VAL A 29 4.73 2.70 1.07
C VAL A 29 5.73 3.61 1.76
N GLU A 30 5.53 3.92 3.04
CA GLU A 30 6.48 4.68 3.87
C GLU A 30 7.87 4.03 3.90
N ARG A 31 7.91 2.70 4.00
CA ARG A 31 9.17 1.95 3.95
C ARG A 31 9.84 2.07 2.59
N ALA A 32 9.09 2.01 1.50
CA ALA A 32 9.61 2.20 0.15
C ALA A 32 10.19 3.61 -0.03
N ILE A 33 9.46 4.65 0.42
CA ILE A 33 9.93 6.05 0.43
C ILE A 33 11.22 6.19 1.24
N LYS A 34 11.25 5.65 2.46
CA LYS A 34 12.44 5.69 3.33
C LYS A 34 13.68 5.11 2.67
N TRP A 35 13.56 3.98 1.97
CA TRP A 35 14.69 3.39 1.26
C TRP A 35 15.04 4.10 -0.05
N LYS A 36 14.04 4.66 -0.75
CA LYS A 36 14.25 5.53 -1.90
C LYS A 36 15.10 6.74 -1.52
N ASN A 37 14.78 7.41 -0.41
CA ASN A 37 15.48 8.60 0.07
C ASN A 37 16.90 8.29 0.58
N LYS A 38 17.18 7.02 0.90
CA LYS A 38 18.53 6.53 1.21
C LYS A 38 19.31 6.04 -0.02
N GLY A 39 18.75 6.16 -1.22
CA GLY A 39 19.38 5.65 -2.46
C GLY A 39 19.44 4.12 -2.55
N ASN A 40 18.80 3.38 -1.64
CA ASN A 40 18.85 1.92 -1.63
C ASN A 40 17.77 1.33 -2.55
N ARG A 41 18.13 1.11 -3.82
CA ARG A 41 17.21 0.61 -4.84
C ARG A 41 16.63 -0.77 -4.52
N HIS A 42 17.42 -1.66 -3.92
CA HIS A 42 16.99 -3.02 -3.60
C HIS A 42 15.89 -3.03 -2.53
N TYR A 43 16.12 -2.38 -1.39
CA TYR A 43 15.11 -2.34 -0.33
C TYR A 43 13.90 -1.48 -0.66
N ARG A 44 14.09 -0.41 -1.46
CA ARG A 44 12.97 0.33 -2.05
C ARG A 44 12.07 -0.60 -2.84
N ARG A 45 12.65 -1.40 -3.75
CA ARG A 45 11.90 -2.33 -4.60
C ARG A 45 11.15 -3.37 -3.78
N LEU A 46 11.81 -3.99 -2.80
CA LEU A 46 11.16 -5.01 -1.95
C LEU A 46 9.96 -4.45 -1.17
N ALA A 47 10.08 -3.25 -0.59
CA ALA A 47 8.97 -2.61 0.12
C ALA A 47 7.83 -2.19 -0.83
N PHE A 48 8.17 -1.70 -2.02
CA PHE A 48 7.19 -1.38 -3.05
C PHE A 48 6.41 -2.62 -3.53
N GLU A 49 7.10 -3.74 -3.82
CA GLU A 49 6.46 -5.00 -4.21
C GLU A 49 5.52 -5.51 -3.11
N ARG A 50 5.90 -5.37 -1.83
CA ARG A 50 5.03 -5.67 -0.69
C ARG A 50 3.79 -4.80 -0.64
N ALA A 51 3.91 -3.50 -0.88
CA ALA A 51 2.76 -2.59 -0.93
C ALA A 51 1.76 -3.02 -2.02
N LEU A 52 2.26 -3.39 -3.21
CA LEU A 52 1.42 -3.89 -4.30
C LEU A 52 0.78 -5.24 -3.98
N GLU A 53 1.48 -6.15 -3.31
CA GLU A 53 0.93 -7.43 -2.84
C GLU A 53 -0.25 -7.18 -1.88
N LEU A 54 -0.08 -6.31 -0.90
CA LEU A 54 -1.15 -5.98 0.07
C LEU A 54 -2.33 -5.26 -0.60
N LEU A 55 -2.08 -4.39 -1.58
CA LEU A 55 -3.15 -3.78 -2.38
C LEU A 55 -3.89 -4.81 -3.23
N SER A 56 -3.18 -5.77 -3.82
CA SER A 56 -3.80 -6.86 -4.59
C SER A 56 -4.72 -7.68 -3.69
N LEU A 57 -4.24 -8.08 -2.51
CA LEU A 57 -5.08 -8.75 -1.51
C LEU A 57 -6.29 -7.89 -1.07
N THR A 58 -6.13 -6.57 -0.99
CA THR A 58 -7.23 -5.64 -0.65
C THR A 58 -8.28 -5.54 -1.76
N ILE A 59 -7.85 -5.60 -3.03
CA ILE A 59 -8.72 -5.60 -4.22
C ILE A 59 -9.46 -6.95 -4.33
N ASP A 60 -8.77 -8.05 -4.06
CA ASP A 60 -9.32 -9.40 -4.13
C ASP A 60 -10.30 -9.71 -2.98
N ASP A 61 -10.31 -8.89 -1.93
CA ASP A 61 -11.20 -9.06 -0.79
C ASP A 61 -12.67 -8.84 -1.18
N PRO A 62 -13.53 -9.88 -1.10
CA PRO A 62 -14.93 -9.77 -1.55
C PRO A 62 -15.73 -8.69 -0.82
N LYS A 63 -15.35 -8.32 0.42
CA LYS A 63 -16.04 -7.26 1.17
C LYS A 63 -15.81 -5.87 0.59
N ASN A 64 -14.73 -5.69 -0.18
CA ASN A 64 -14.34 -4.41 -0.77
C ASN A 64 -14.87 -4.21 -2.20
N LYS A 65 -15.60 -5.17 -2.78
CA LYS A 65 -16.04 -5.16 -4.19
C LYS A 65 -16.76 -3.90 -4.66
N PHE A 66 -17.42 -3.18 -3.75
CA PHE A 66 -18.12 -1.92 -4.05
C PHE A 66 -17.27 -0.66 -3.84
N ARG A 67 -16.02 -0.80 -3.40
CA ARG A 67 -15.09 0.30 -3.07
C ARG A 67 -13.75 0.18 -3.81
N LEU A 68 -13.70 -0.57 -4.91
CA LEU A 68 -12.47 -0.88 -5.65
C LEU A 68 -11.83 0.31 -6.36
N LYS A 69 -12.60 1.37 -6.66
CA LYS A 69 -12.10 2.53 -7.43
C LYS A 69 -10.86 3.14 -6.79
N GLU A 70 -10.85 3.27 -5.47
CA GLU A 70 -9.74 3.86 -4.74
C GLU A 70 -8.52 2.91 -4.69
N PRO A 71 -8.60 1.66 -4.19
CA PRO A 71 -7.48 0.71 -4.20
C PRO A 71 -6.83 0.50 -5.56
N VAL A 72 -7.62 0.41 -6.63
CA VAL A 72 -7.08 0.24 -8.00
C VAL A 72 -6.34 1.51 -8.45
N ARG A 73 -6.85 2.70 -8.11
CA ARG A 73 -6.16 3.96 -8.42
C ARG A 73 -4.87 4.12 -7.63
N ILE A 74 -4.87 3.73 -6.34
CA ILE A 74 -3.65 3.70 -5.53
C ILE A 74 -2.61 2.81 -6.19
N TYR A 75 -3.01 1.60 -6.63
CA TYR A 75 -2.11 0.66 -7.31
C TYR A 75 -1.47 1.31 -8.54
N GLU A 76 -2.29 1.89 -9.44
CA GLU A 76 -1.82 2.59 -10.64
C GLU A 76 -0.82 3.71 -10.30
N LEU A 77 -1.17 4.59 -9.37
CA LEU A 77 -0.36 5.73 -8.98
C LEU A 77 0.96 5.32 -8.30
N LEU A 78 0.95 4.27 -7.47
CA LEU A 78 2.18 3.75 -6.86
C LEU A 78 3.11 3.12 -7.90
N VAL A 79 2.56 2.43 -8.90
CA VAL A 79 3.35 1.91 -10.04
C VAL A 79 3.98 3.06 -10.82
N ASP A 80 3.20 4.07 -11.18
CA ASP A 80 3.72 5.26 -11.85
C ASP A 80 4.83 5.95 -11.02
N TYR A 81 4.63 6.06 -9.71
CA TYR A 81 5.56 6.73 -8.81
C TYR A 81 6.90 6.01 -8.60
N PHE A 82 6.86 4.70 -8.34
CA PHE A 82 8.06 3.94 -7.97
C PHE A 82 8.76 3.25 -9.14
N ALA A 83 8.03 2.97 -10.22
CA ALA A 83 8.51 2.19 -11.36
C ALA A 83 8.28 2.87 -12.71
N GLY A 84 7.40 3.87 -12.80
CA GLY A 84 7.10 4.63 -14.01
C GLY A 84 7.89 5.93 -14.13
N SER A 85 7.41 6.80 -15.01
CA SER A 85 7.97 8.14 -15.25
C SER A 85 7.44 9.19 -14.27
N ASN A 86 6.62 8.79 -13.29
CA ASN A 86 5.85 9.70 -12.43
C ASN A 86 5.00 10.69 -13.25
N TYR A 87 4.28 10.20 -14.25
CA TYR A 87 3.43 11.00 -15.14
C TYR A 87 2.36 11.78 -14.37
N TYR A 88 1.85 11.21 -13.28
CA TYR A 88 0.84 11.85 -12.43
C TYR A 88 1.44 12.80 -11.39
N CYS A 89 2.76 13.01 -11.39
CA CYS A 89 3.47 13.99 -10.56
C CYS A 89 3.22 13.82 -9.04
N SER A 90 3.02 12.59 -8.56
CA SER A 90 2.94 12.32 -7.13
C SER A 90 4.31 12.47 -6.45
N ASN A 91 4.32 12.66 -5.13
CA ASN A 91 5.54 12.86 -4.35
C ASN A 91 5.42 12.26 -2.94
N ASP A 92 6.52 12.30 -2.18
CA ASP A 92 6.59 11.69 -0.84
C ASP A 92 5.56 12.26 0.13
N GLU A 93 5.38 13.59 0.11
CA GLU A 93 4.46 14.27 1.00
C GLU A 93 3.00 13.90 0.71
N PHE A 94 2.65 13.76 -0.58
CA PHE A 94 1.34 13.30 -1.00
C PHE A 94 1.02 11.93 -0.42
N TRP A 95 1.93 10.96 -0.59
CA TRP A 95 1.74 9.60 -0.10
C TRP A 95 1.71 9.53 1.42
N HIS A 96 2.58 10.29 2.08
CA HIS A 96 2.59 10.41 3.53
C HIS A 96 1.25 10.89 4.06
N LYS A 97 0.75 12.03 3.56
CA LYS A 97 -0.54 12.59 4.00
C LYS A 97 -1.70 11.65 3.74
N TYR A 98 -1.73 11.03 2.56
CA TYR A 98 -2.80 10.11 2.19
C TYR A 98 -2.88 8.91 3.14
N PHE A 99 -1.76 8.22 3.38
CA PHE A 99 -1.74 7.02 4.22
C PHE A 99 -1.78 7.31 5.72
N LEU A 100 -1.27 8.46 6.16
CA LEU A 100 -1.32 8.89 7.56
C LEU A 100 -2.76 8.97 8.07
N ASN A 101 -3.71 9.37 7.23
CA ASN A 101 -5.12 9.43 7.61
C ASN A 101 -5.68 8.06 8.02
N PHE A 102 -5.30 6.99 7.32
CA PHE A 102 -5.73 5.63 7.67
C PHE A 102 -5.04 5.15 8.94
N ALA A 103 -3.73 5.40 9.09
CA ALA A 103 -3.00 5.06 10.31
C ALA A 103 -3.59 5.77 11.54
N TYR A 104 -3.93 7.06 11.41
CA TYR A 104 -4.60 7.83 12.45
C TYR A 104 -6.00 7.28 12.77
N ALA A 105 -6.81 6.99 11.74
CA ALA A 105 -8.14 6.41 11.91
C ALA A 105 -8.13 5.07 12.66
N VAL A 106 -7.14 4.20 12.39
CA VAL A 106 -6.95 2.95 13.15
C VAL A 106 -6.64 3.23 14.62
N GLN A 107 -5.84 4.26 14.91
CA GLN A 107 -5.41 4.56 16.28
C GLN A 107 -6.53 5.15 17.14
N ILE A 108 -7.38 6.01 16.59
CA ILE A 108 -8.50 6.62 17.32
C ILE A 108 -9.70 5.68 17.49
N GLY A 109 -9.80 4.65 16.63
CA GLY A 109 -10.88 3.67 16.66
C GLY A 109 -10.63 2.48 17.60
N ARG A 110 -9.52 2.48 18.33
CA ARG A 110 -9.15 1.51 19.37
C ARG A 110 -9.50 2.07 20.75
#